data_AF-A0A7K1FVS8-F1
#
_entry.id   AF-A0A7K1FVS8-F1
#
_cell.length_a   1.000
_cell.length_b   1.000
_cell.length_c   1.000
_cell.angle_alpha   90.00
_cell.angle_beta   90.00
_cell.angle_gamma   90.00
#
_symmetry.space_group_name_H-M   'P 1'
#
loop_
_entity.id
_entity.type
_entity.pdbx_description
1 polymer ?
#
loop_
_entity_poly.entity_id
_entity_poly.type
_entity_poly.pdbx_seq_one_letter_code
_entity_poly.pdbx_strand_id
1 'polypeptide(L)'
;MKTIDKYLFQALDNYPYSLEETIESLDYAFSYDAKNTMVLCLYGRIQAEQLMNYEEAKTYFQEALAINIHALEVYPYYLKTLILNEDYEEAQKLIDFALTVKGINKSEIYIKKAILLEAQNEFKKALKEIKNAKLHLLQFNYESDIIDVEKRIENKIDLLKKKKEKKSKKGSKKKSK
;
A
#
# COMPACT_ATOMS: atom_id res chain seq x y z
N MET A 1 11.28 -14.86 25.99
CA MET A 1 11.39 -14.20 24.67
C MET A 1 12.39 -15.02 23.86
N LYS A 2 12.01 -15.52 22.68
CA LYS A 2 12.98 -16.25 21.84
C LYS A 2 14.05 -15.27 21.37
N THR A 3 15.25 -15.75 21.08
CA THR A 3 16.36 -14.89 20.63
C THR A 3 15.99 -14.07 19.39
N ILE A 4 15.23 -14.66 18.46
CA ILE A 4 14.70 -13.97 17.29
C ILE A 4 13.76 -12.81 17.65
N ASP A 5 12.87 -12.98 18.62
CA ASP A 5 11.89 -11.96 19.01
C ASP A 5 12.61 -10.67 19.45
N LYS A 6 13.77 -10.80 20.11
CA LYS A 6 14.59 -9.66 20.52
C LYS A 6 15.05 -8.83 19.34
N TYR A 7 15.73 -9.46 18.39
CA TYR A 7 16.29 -8.76 17.25
C TYR A 7 15.22 -8.22 16.32
N LEU A 8 14.13 -8.97 16.12
CA LEU A 8 12.98 -8.51 15.36
C LEU A 8 12.34 -7.26 16.00
N PHE A 9 12.14 -7.24 17.31
CA PHE A 9 11.56 -6.07 17.98
C PHE A 9 12.50 -4.86 17.93
N GLN A 10 13.80 -5.05 18.12
CA GLN A 10 14.78 -3.97 17.95
C GLN A 10 14.74 -3.38 16.52
N ALA A 11 14.65 -4.24 15.50
CA ALA A 11 14.53 -3.78 14.12
C ALA A 11 13.23 -3.00 13.89
N LEU A 12 12.11 -3.46 14.45
CA LEU A 12 10.81 -2.80 14.32
C LEU A 12 10.73 -1.47 15.08
N ASP A 13 11.33 -1.38 16.27
CA ASP A 13 11.37 -0.15 17.07
C ASP A 13 12.24 0.93 16.40
N ASN A 14 13.33 0.52 15.75
CA ASN A 14 14.25 1.41 15.06
C ASN A 14 13.73 1.88 13.70
N TYR A 15 12.91 1.09 13.01
CA TYR A 15 12.40 1.43 11.68
C TYR A 15 11.22 2.42 11.76
N PRO A 16 11.20 3.51 10.95
CA PRO A 16 12.13 3.85 9.88
C PRO A 16 13.21 4.88 10.25
N TYR A 17 13.43 5.15 11.54
CA TYR A 17 14.22 6.29 12.01
C TYR A 17 15.74 6.04 12.02
N SER A 18 16.18 4.82 12.34
CA SER A 18 17.59 4.42 12.32
C SER A 18 17.79 3.22 11.40
N LEU A 19 18.14 3.49 10.14
CA LEU A 19 18.27 2.44 9.12
C LEU A 19 19.44 1.48 9.41
N GLU A 20 20.56 2.00 9.89
CA GLU A 20 21.74 1.20 10.24
C GLU A 20 21.40 0.19 11.35
N GLU A 21 20.85 0.66 12.46
CA GLU A 21 20.47 -0.23 13.57
C GLU A 21 19.31 -1.17 13.20
N THR A 22 18.41 -0.73 12.31
CA THR A 22 17.36 -1.59 11.76
C THR A 22 17.98 -2.76 11.01
N ILE A 23 18.90 -2.49 10.06
CA ILE A 23 19.52 -3.52 9.24
C ILE A 23 20.35 -4.47 10.10
N GLU A 24 21.18 -3.95 11.01
CA GLU A 24 21.99 -4.79 11.91
C GLU A 24 21.10 -5.75 12.71
N SER A 25 20.06 -5.23 13.36
CA SER A 25 19.13 -6.04 14.13
C SER A 25 18.35 -7.03 13.26
N LEU A 26 17.96 -6.60 12.05
CA LEU A 26 17.20 -7.43 11.13
C LEU A 26 18.05 -8.59 10.56
N ASP A 27 19.32 -8.35 10.26
CA ASP A 27 20.29 -9.37 9.83
C ASP A 27 20.49 -10.43 10.91
N TYR A 28 20.60 -10.00 12.17
CA TYR A 28 20.61 -10.96 13.29
C TYR A 28 19.32 -11.78 13.34
N ALA A 29 18.14 -11.14 13.27
CA ALA A 29 16.86 -11.86 13.28
C ALA A 29 16.75 -12.88 12.13
N PHE A 30 17.17 -12.49 10.92
CA PHE A 30 17.19 -13.33 9.74
C PHE A 30 18.14 -14.52 9.88
N SER A 31 19.32 -14.33 10.48
CA SER A 31 20.27 -15.42 10.74
C SER A 31 19.71 -16.52 11.65
N TYR A 32 18.75 -16.18 12.54
CA TYR A 32 18.07 -17.15 13.41
C TYR A 32 16.90 -17.85 12.72
N ASP A 33 16.14 -17.15 11.87
CA ASP A 33 15.04 -17.73 11.10
C ASP A 33 14.79 -16.94 9.80
N ALA A 34 15.39 -17.40 8.72
CA ALA A 34 15.20 -16.82 7.39
C ALA A 34 13.75 -16.98 6.88
N LYS A 35 12.91 -17.83 7.50
CA LYS A 35 11.52 -18.04 7.10
C LYS A 35 10.53 -17.22 7.93
N ASN A 36 11.01 -16.35 8.82
CA ASN A 36 10.11 -15.50 9.59
C ASN A 36 9.45 -14.45 8.69
N THR A 37 8.12 -14.48 8.57
CA THR A 37 7.40 -13.59 7.65
C THR A 37 7.48 -12.12 8.03
N MET A 38 7.61 -11.80 9.32
CA MET A 38 7.79 -10.41 9.77
C MET A 38 9.17 -9.87 9.39
N VAL A 39 10.21 -10.70 9.48
CA VAL A 39 11.58 -10.35 9.03
C VAL A 39 11.59 -10.08 7.53
N LEU A 40 11.05 -11.02 6.73
CA LEU A 40 10.93 -10.87 5.27
C LEU A 40 10.10 -9.64 4.90
N CYS A 41 8.98 -9.40 5.61
CA CYS A 41 8.16 -8.21 5.41
C CYS A 41 8.96 -6.92 5.67
N LEU A 42 9.78 -6.86 6.72
CA LEU A 42 10.58 -5.68 7.01
C LEU A 42 11.69 -5.44 5.97
N TYR A 43 12.35 -6.49 5.47
CA TYR A 43 13.27 -6.34 4.33
C TYR A 43 12.55 -5.82 3.07
N GLY A 44 11.38 -6.39 2.74
CA GLY A 44 10.57 -5.93 1.62
C GLY A 44 10.19 -4.45 1.75
N ARG A 45 9.86 -4.00 2.97
CA ARG A 45 9.60 -2.59 3.26
C ARG A 45 10.84 -1.72 3.08
N ILE A 46 12.01 -2.12 3.59
CA ILE A 46 13.26 -1.36 3.41
C ILE A 46 13.56 -1.18 1.91
N GLN A 47 13.46 -2.26 1.14
CA GLN A 47 13.68 -2.23 -0.30
C GLN A 47 12.72 -1.27 -1.02
N ALA A 48 11.42 -1.34 -0.72
CA ALA A 48 10.42 -0.50 -1.38
C ALA A 48 10.43 0.96 -0.90
N GLU A 49 10.57 1.19 0.41
CA GLU A 49 10.34 2.50 1.04
C GLU A 49 11.62 3.34 1.12
N GLN A 50 12.79 2.71 1.31
CA GLN A 50 14.07 3.42 1.46
C GLN A 50 14.90 3.38 0.18
N LEU A 51 14.91 2.24 -0.51
CA LEU A 51 15.77 2.03 -1.68
C LEU A 51 15.05 2.16 -3.02
N MET A 52 13.71 2.26 -3.00
CA MET A 52 12.85 2.27 -4.20
C MET A 52 13.09 1.06 -5.13
N ASN A 53 13.62 -0.03 -4.58
CA ASN A 53 13.89 -1.27 -5.30
C ASN A 53 12.65 -2.18 -5.22
N TYR A 54 11.67 -1.87 -6.05
CA TYR A 54 10.37 -2.52 -6.00
C TYR A 54 10.41 -4.00 -6.39
N GLU A 55 11.27 -4.41 -7.32
CA GLU A 55 11.39 -5.82 -7.74
C GLU A 55 11.98 -6.70 -6.63
N GLU A 56 13.00 -6.22 -5.92
CA GLU A 56 13.54 -6.95 -4.78
C GLU A 56 12.54 -6.97 -3.62
N ALA A 57 11.84 -5.85 -3.36
CA ALA A 57 10.76 -5.82 -2.38
C ALA A 57 9.65 -6.84 -2.65
N LYS A 58 9.21 -6.94 -3.92
CA LYS A 58 8.22 -7.95 -4.37
C LYS A 58 8.70 -9.36 -4.03
N THR A 59 9.97 -9.66 -4.28
CA THR A 59 10.55 -10.98 -4.00
C THR A 59 10.41 -11.35 -2.52
N TYR A 60 10.79 -10.44 -1.61
CA TYR A 60 10.63 -10.68 -0.15
C TYR A 60 9.17 -10.87 0.28
N PHE A 61 8.25 -10.07 -0.26
CA PHE A 61 6.82 -10.19 0.08
C PHE A 61 6.22 -11.49 -0.46
N GLN A 62 6.58 -11.89 -1.68
CA GLN A 62 6.16 -13.16 -2.27
C GLN A 62 6.69 -14.35 -1.48
N GLU A 63 7.96 -14.31 -1.06
CA GLU A 63 8.56 -15.34 -0.20
C GLU A 63 7.80 -15.46 1.14
N ALA A 64 7.51 -14.33 1.79
CA ALA A 64 6.76 -14.31 3.03
C ALA A 64 5.37 -14.95 2.89
N LEU A 65 4.64 -14.62 1.82
CA LEU A 65 3.31 -15.19 1.55
C LEU A 65 3.35 -16.66 1.10
N ALA A 66 4.43 -17.09 0.44
CA ALA A 66 4.65 -18.49 0.10
C ALA A 66 4.91 -19.34 1.35
N ILE A 67 5.58 -18.78 2.36
CA ILE A 67 5.79 -19.44 3.66
C ILE A 67 4.49 -19.50 4.47
N ASN A 68 3.78 -18.36 4.57
CA ASN A 68 2.52 -18.29 5.29
C ASN A 68 1.57 -17.32 4.60
N ILE A 69 0.55 -17.88 3.95
CA ILE A 69 -0.49 -17.09 3.29
C ILE A 69 -1.34 -16.27 4.28
N HIS A 70 -1.30 -16.61 5.56
CA HIS A 70 -1.92 -15.84 6.64
C HIS A 70 -0.97 -14.84 7.32
N ALA A 71 0.15 -14.48 6.69
CA ALA A 71 1.00 -13.35 7.10
C ALA A 71 0.30 -12.01 6.77
N LEU A 72 -0.70 -11.67 7.59
CA LEU A 72 -1.60 -10.53 7.38
C LEU A 72 -0.83 -9.19 7.29
N GLU A 73 0.30 -9.09 7.98
CA GLU A 73 1.19 -7.93 7.99
C GLU A 73 1.78 -7.61 6.62
N VAL A 74 1.88 -8.58 5.71
CA VAL A 74 2.54 -8.41 4.40
C VAL A 74 1.66 -7.66 3.41
N TYR A 75 0.35 -7.96 3.40
CA TYR A 75 -0.57 -7.52 2.35
C TYR A 75 -0.58 -6.01 2.12
N PRO A 76 -0.68 -5.14 3.16
CA PRO A 76 -0.77 -3.70 2.91
C PRO A 76 0.50 -3.10 2.29
N TYR A 77 1.67 -3.62 2.65
CA TYR A 77 2.96 -3.17 2.12
C TYR A 77 3.18 -3.70 0.71
N TYR A 78 2.92 -4.99 0.48
CA TYR A 78 3.06 -5.58 -0.84
C TYR A 78 2.12 -4.92 -1.86
N LEU A 79 0.86 -4.68 -1.49
CA LEU A 79 -0.09 -3.94 -2.35
C LEU A 79 0.40 -2.53 -2.66
N LYS A 80 0.95 -1.83 -1.66
CA LYS A 80 1.51 -0.49 -1.88
C LYS A 80 2.68 -0.55 -2.87
N THR A 81 3.59 -1.51 -2.71
CA THR A 81 4.72 -1.72 -3.61
C THR A 81 4.27 -1.99 -5.04
N LEU A 82 3.33 -2.92 -5.25
CA LEU A 82 2.80 -3.21 -6.59
C LEU A 82 2.16 -1.98 -7.23
N ILE A 83 1.37 -1.20 -6.48
CA ILE A 83 0.74 0.01 -7.01
C ILE A 83 1.79 1.08 -7.38
N LEU A 84 2.83 1.26 -6.56
CA LEU A 84 3.90 2.23 -6.82
C LEU A 84 4.78 1.82 -7.99
N ASN A 85 5.00 0.52 -8.19
CA ASN A 85 5.73 -0.03 -9.33
C ASN A 85 4.87 -0.11 -10.62
N GLU A 86 3.62 0.35 -10.57
CA GLU A 86 2.64 0.28 -11.66
C GLU A 86 2.23 -1.15 -12.08
N ASP A 87 2.46 -2.16 -11.24
CA ASP A 87 2.07 -3.57 -11.42
C ASP A 87 0.56 -3.77 -11.12
N TYR A 88 -0.30 -3.03 -11.84
CA TYR A 88 -1.71 -2.89 -11.51
C TYR A 88 -2.53 -4.20 -11.61
N GLU A 89 -2.20 -5.07 -12.57
CA GLU A 89 -2.89 -6.35 -12.72
C GLU A 89 -2.59 -7.30 -11.54
N GLU A 90 -1.34 -7.33 -11.10
CA GLU A 90 -0.91 -8.13 -9.95
C GLU A 90 -1.52 -7.57 -8.65
N ALA A 91 -1.51 -6.24 -8.48
CA ALA A 91 -2.17 -5.58 -7.36
C ALA A 91 -3.66 -5.93 -7.28
N GLN A 92 -4.37 -5.92 -8.41
CA GLN A 92 -5.79 -6.28 -8.46
C GLN A 92 -6.03 -7.73 -8.03
N LYS A 93 -5.24 -8.69 -8.55
CA LYS A 93 -5.33 -10.10 -8.16
C LYS A 93 -5.07 -10.30 -6.67
N LEU A 94 -4.05 -9.62 -6.12
CA LEU A 94 -3.73 -9.69 -4.71
C LEU A 94 -4.82 -9.07 -3.83
N ILE A 95 -5.46 -7.97 -4.25
CA ILE A 95 -6.61 -7.38 -3.55
C ILE A 95 -7.77 -8.38 -3.48
N ASP A 96 -8.12 -8.97 -4.62
CA ASP A 96 -9.24 -9.90 -4.70
C ASP A 96 -9.00 -11.12 -3.82
N PHE A 97 -7.76 -11.63 -3.80
CA PHE A 97 -7.37 -12.69 -2.90
C PHE A 97 -7.38 -12.25 -1.42
N ALA A 98 -6.77 -11.11 -1.08
CA ALA A 98 -6.65 -10.61 0.28
C ALA A 98 -8.03 -10.45 0.94
N LEU A 99 -9.05 -9.98 0.22
CA LEU A 99 -10.42 -9.85 0.73
C LEU A 99 -11.07 -11.19 1.15
N THR A 100 -10.55 -12.31 0.66
CA THR A 100 -10.99 -13.67 1.07
C THR A 100 -10.28 -14.19 2.32
N VAL A 101 -9.16 -13.58 2.72
CA VAL A 101 -8.33 -14.05 3.84
C VAL A 101 -8.97 -13.72 5.18
N LYS A 102 -9.16 -14.73 6.03
CA LYS A 102 -9.70 -14.54 7.38
C LYS A 102 -8.73 -13.72 8.24
N GLY A 103 -9.27 -12.72 8.94
CA GLY A 103 -8.50 -11.86 9.85
C GLY A 103 -7.89 -10.63 9.17
N ILE A 104 -7.93 -10.53 7.84
CA ILE A 104 -7.43 -9.36 7.12
C ILE A 104 -8.20 -8.09 7.52
N ASN A 105 -7.49 -6.97 7.60
CA ASN A 105 -8.13 -5.66 7.72
C ASN A 105 -8.77 -5.27 6.39
N LYS A 106 -10.05 -5.65 6.20
CA LYS A 106 -10.79 -5.37 4.96
C LYS A 106 -10.86 -3.88 4.62
N SER A 107 -11.00 -3.02 5.62
CA SER A 107 -10.99 -1.57 5.42
C SER A 107 -9.71 -1.12 4.72
N GLU A 108 -8.55 -1.57 5.23
CA GLU A 108 -7.25 -1.24 4.64
C GLU A 108 -7.10 -1.77 3.21
N ILE A 109 -7.58 -2.99 2.91
CA ILE A 109 -7.56 -3.53 1.55
C ILE A 109 -8.44 -2.70 0.59
N TYR A 110 -9.62 -2.25 1.04
CA TYR A 110 -10.46 -1.35 0.24
C TYR A 110 -9.80 0.01 0.00
N ILE A 111 -9.03 0.54 0.96
CA ILE A 111 -8.21 1.75 0.75
C ILE A 111 -7.18 1.49 -0.35
N LYS A 112 -6.44 0.37 -0.32
CA LYS A 112 -5.48 0.02 -1.38
C LYS A 112 -6.16 -0.10 -2.74
N LYS A 113 -7.35 -0.70 -2.80
CA LYS A 113 -8.15 -0.79 -4.03
C LYS A 113 -8.59 0.59 -4.56
N ALA A 114 -8.97 1.50 -3.66
CA ALA A 114 -9.26 2.88 -4.05
C ALA A 114 -8.03 3.57 -4.62
N ILE A 115 -6.84 3.37 -4.03
CA ILE A 115 -5.57 3.93 -4.52
C ILE A 115 -5.18 3.34 -5.87
N LEU A 116 -5.37 2.04 -6.09
CA LEU A 116 -5.16 1.39 -7.39
C LEU A 116 -6.03 2.04 -8.48
N LEU A 117 -7.34 2.16 -8.22
CA LEU A 117 -8.28 2.80 -9.14
C LEU A 117 -7.97 4.30 -9.33
N GLU A 118 -7.47 4.97 -8.29
CA GLU A 118 -6.98 6.35 -8.38
C GLU A 118 -5.78 6.47 -9.33
N ALA A 119 -4.80 5.54 -9.25
CA ALA A 119 -3.64 5.49 -10.14
C ALA A 119 -4.06 5.26 -11.61
N GLN A 120 -5.09 4.45 -11.82
CA GLN A 120 -5.70 4.21 -13.14
C GLN A 120 -6.65 5.32 -13.62
N ASN A 121 -6.77 6.43 -12.88
CA ASN A 121 -7.69 7.54 -13.13
C ASN A 121 -9.19 7.17 -13.12
N GLU A 122 -9.55 6.05 -12.51
CA GLU A 122 -10.91 5.55 -12.34
C GLU A 122 -11.61 6.14 -11.10
N PHE A 123 -11.54 7.48 -10.94
CA PHE A 123 -11.89 8.17 -9.68
C PHE A 123 -13.30 7.86 -9.14
N LYS A 124 -14.29 7.69 -10.02
CA LYS A 124 -15.66 7.34 -9.58
C LYS A 124 -15.73 5.95 -8.96
N LYS A 125 -14.95 4.99 -9.48
CA LYS A 125 -14.85 3.65 -8.88
C LYS A 125 -14.03 3.73 -7.59
N ALA A 126 -12.94 4.50 -7.57
CA ALA A 126 -12.14 4.72 -6.37
C ALA A 126 -12.99 5.24 -5.18
N LEU A 127 -13.85 6.24 -5.40
CA LEU A 127 -14.77 6.74 -4.36
C LEU A 127 -15.82 5.71 -3.90
N LYS A 128 -16.18 4.73 -4.74
CA LYS A 128 -17.04 3.62 -4.28
C LYS A 128 -16.28 2.70 -3.32
N GLU A 129 -15.02 2.41 -3.62
CA GLU A 129 -14.18 1.59 -2.74
C GLU A 129 -13.85 2.31 -1.42
N ILE A 130 -13.72 3.64 -1.42
CA ILE A 130 -13.66 4.43 -0.18
C ILE A 130 -14.91 4.23 0.70
N LYS A 131 -16.10 4.16 0.10
CA LYS A 131 -17.32 3.84 0.87
C LYS A 131 -17.27 2.43 1.44
N ASN A 132 -16.77 1.46 0.68
CA ASN A 132 -16.56 0.09 1.18
C ASN A 132 -15.56 0.07 2.34
N ALA A 133 -14.47 0.85 2.28
CA ALA A 133 -13.52 1.00 3.38
C ALA A 133 -14.21 1.51 4.65
N LYS A 134 -14.99 2.60 4.56
CA LYS A 134 -15.76 3.16 5.68
C LYS A 134 -16.72 2.15 6.31
N LEU A 135 -17.39 1.33 5.49
CA LEU A 135 -18.33 0.31 5.99
C LEU A 135 -17.64 -0.84 6.73
N HIS A 136 -16.36 -1.10 6.44
CA HIS A 136 -15.58 -2.18 7.05
C HIS A 136 -14.58 -1.66 8.10
N LEU A 137 -14.64 -0.38 8.44
CA LEU A 137 -13.77 0.24 9.44
C LEU A 137 -14.17 -0.27 10.83
N LEU A 138 -13.26 -1.00 11.47
CA LEU A 138 -13.45 -1.51 12.84
C LEU A 138 -12.51 -0.85 13.85
N GLN A 139 -11.49 -0.14 13.37
CA GLN A 139 -10.44 0.47 14.19
C GLN A 139 -10.31 1.96 13.85
N PHE A 140 -10.34 2.83 14.86
CA PHE A 140 -10.28 4.29 14.68
C PHE A 140 -9.01 4.77 13.97
N ASN A 141 -7.90 4.05 14.12
CA ASN A 141 -6.58 4.46 13.63
C ASN A 141 -6.51 4.59 12.09
N TYR A 142 -7.47 4.02 11.35
CA TYR A 142 -7.50 4.08 9.88
C TYR A 142 -8.49 5.12 9.33
N GLU A 143 -9.20 5.84 10.19
CA GLU A 143 -10.19 6.83 9.74
C GLU A 143 -9.53 7.99 8.98
N SER A 144 -8.37 8.46 9.45
CA SER A 144 -7.59 9.52 8.79
C SER A 144 -7.17 9.14 7.38
N ASP A 145 -6.67 7.91 7.18
CA ASP A 145 -6.22 7.43 5.88
C ASP A 145 -7.35 7.44 4.85
N ILE A 146 -8.54 7.00 5.26
CA ILE A 146 -9.73 7.00 4.39
C ILE A 146 -10.07 8.43 3.98
N ILE A 147 -10.11 9.37 4.94
CA ILE A 147 -10.45 10.77 4.72
C ILE A 147 -9.44 11.42 3.77
N ASP A 148 -8.15 11.17 3.96
CA ASP A 148 -7.09 11.79 3.17
C ASP A 148 -7.07 11.26 1.74
N VAL A 149 -7.28 9.95 1.54
CA VAL A 149 -7.40 9.36 0.20
C VAL A 149 -8.66 9.88 -0.51
N GLU A 150 -9.79 9.97 0.20
CA GLU A 150 -11.04 10.52 -0.34
C GLU A 150 -10.84 11.96 -0.83
N LYS A 151 -10.32 12.84 0.03
CA LYS A 151 -10.02 14.24 -0.30
C LYS A 151 -9.07 14.34 -1.50
N ARG A 152 -8.04 13.50 -1.55
CA ARG A 152 -7.08 13.49 -2.66
C ARG A 152 -7.76 13.14 -3.98
N ILE A 153 -8.64 12.14 -3.99
CA ILE A 153 -9.41 11.73 -5.18
C ILE A 153 -10.37 12.86 -5.61
N GLU A 154 -11.10 13.46 -4.68
CA GLU A 154 -12.02 14.57 -4.96
C GLU A 154 -11.29 15.78 -5.57
N ASN A 155 -10.14 16.15 -4.99
CA ASN A 155 -9.28 17.22 -5.52
C ASN A 155 -8.83 16.93 -6.96
N LYS A 156 -8.44 15.69 -7.26
CA LYS A 156 -8.07 15.27 -8.64
C LYS A 156 -9.25 15.39 -9.61
N ILE A 157 -10.45 15.00 -9.20
CA ILE A 157 -11.68 15.16 -10.01
C ILE A 157 -11.92 16.64 -10.34
N ASP A 158 -11.79 17.53 -9.36
CA ASP A 158 -12.06 18.95 -9.55
C ASP A 158 -11.03 19.65 -10.44
N LEU A 159 -9.76 19.24 -10.36
CA LEU A 159 -8.72 19.68 -11.30
C LEU A 159 -9.09 19.33 -12.75
N LEU A 160 -9.63 18.14 -12.99
CA LEU A 160 -10.05 17.68 -14.31
C LEU A 160 -11.28 18.44 -14.84
N LYS A 161 -12.24 18.77 -13.97
CA LYS A 161 -13.40 19.62 -14.35
C LYS A 161 -12.95 21.02 -14.76
N LYS A 162 -12.12 21.68 -13.95
CA LYS A 162 -11.57 23.02 -14.25
C LYS A 162 -10.79 23.05 -15.57
N LYS A 163 -10.07 21.98 -15.91
CA LYS A 163 -9.35 21.84 -17.19
C LYS A 163 -10.31 21.77 -18.39
N LYS A 164 -11.45 21.09 -18.26
CA LYS A 164 -12.49 20.99 -19.31
C LYS A 164 -13.15 22.36 -19.57
N GLU A 165 -13.49 23.10 -18.52
CA GLU A 165 -14.09 24.44 -18.64
C GLU A 165 -13.16 25.48 -19.27
N LYS A 166 -11.86 25.44 -18.97
CA LYS A 166 -10.88 26.33 -19.62
C LYS A 166 -10.72 26.02 -21.12
N LYS A 167 -10.82 24.75 -21.52
CA LYS A 167 -10.77 24.34 -22.94
C LYS A 167 -12.01 24.78 -23.71
N SER A 168 -13.21 24.64 -23.14
CA SER A 168 -14.45 25.08 -23.80
C SER A 168 -14.48 26.60 -24.03
N LYS A 169 -14.04 27.41 -23.06
CA LYS A 169 -13.93 28.88 -23.17
C LYS A 169 -12.91 29.35 -24.22
N LYS A 170 -11.84 28.59 -24.47
CA LYS A 170 -10.86 28.88 -25.54
C LYS A 170 -11.39 28.47 -26.92
N GLY A 171 -12.12 27.37 -27.01
CA GLY A 171 -12.73 26.90 -28.26
C GLY A 171 -13.85 27.83 -28.76
N SER A 172 -14.67 28.37 -27.86
CA SER A 172 -15.71 29.34 -28.21
C SER A 172 -15.14 30.67 -28.71
N LYS A 173 -14.08 31.20 -28.07
CA LYS A 173 -13.38 32.43 -28.53
C LYS A 173 -12.68 32.29 -29.90
N LYS A 174 -12.39 31.07 -30.35
CA LYS A 174 -11.72 30.81 -31.64
C LYS A 174 -12.70 30.60 -32.80
N LYS A 175 -13.98 30.35 -32.51
CA LYS A 175 -15.07 30.23 -33.50
C LYS A 175 -15.82 31.54 -33.75
N SER A 176 -15.59 32.57 -32.93
CA SER A 176 -16.19 33.90 -33.04
C SER A 176 -15.24 34.96 -33.65
N LYS A 177 -14.16 34.51 -34.30
CA LYS A 177 -13.29 35.30 -35.19
C LYS A 177 -13.30 34.62 -36.55
#